data_AF-A0A8C0WKN9-F1
#
_entry.id   AF-A0A8C0WKN9-F1
#
_cell.length_a   1.000
_cell.length_b   1.000
_cell.length_c   1.000
_cell.angle_alpha   90.00
_cell.angle_beta   90.00
_cell.angle_gamma   90.00
#
_symmetry.space_group_name_H-M   'P 1'
#
loop_
_entity.id
_entity.type
_entity.pdbx_description
1 polymer ?
#
loop_
_entity_poly.entity_id
_entity_poly.type
_entity_poly.pdbx_seq_one_letter_code
_entity_poly.pdbx_strand_id
1 'polypeptide(L)'
;MAGILHSIVQRPPGRLQTVRKGVESLIGTDWIHHKFTKSRIPDKVFQPSPTDHEKYGGDPQNPHKLHIVTRIKSTKRRPYWEKDIIKMLGFVAITWFNYLSFSS
;
A
#
# COMPACT_ATOMS: atom_id res chain seq x y z
N MET A 1 16.88 -21.17 -52.02
CA MET A 1 17.81 -20.07 -52.32
C MET A 1 16.98 -18.80 -52.50
N ALA A 2 16.88 -17.95 -51.47
CA ALA A 2 16.19 -16.67 -51.58
C ALA A 2 16.95 -15.66 -50.71
N GLY A 3 17.60 -14.71 -51.39
CA GLY A 3 18.49 -13.71 -50.81
C GLY A 3 17.75 -12.54 -50.18
N ILE A 4 18.47 -11.88 -49.26
CA ILE A 4 18.07 -10.67 -48.54
C ILE A 4 18.10 -9.48 -49.51
N LEU A 5 17.05 -8.66 -49.51
CA LEU A 5 17.02 -7.36 -50.22
C LEU A 5 16.75 -6.25 -49.20
N HIS A 6 17.82 -5.56 -48.79
CA HIS A 6 17.74 -4.30 -48.06
C HIS A 6 17.36 -3.19 -49.04
N SER A 7 16.21 -2.53 -48.85
CA SER A 7 15.91 -1.30 -49.59
C SER A 7 16.54 -0.10 -48.88
N ILE A 8 17.52 0.51 -49.53
CA ILE A 8 18.09 1.81 -49.14
C ILE A 8 17.23 2.86 -49.83
N VAL A 9 16.27 3.44 -49.09
CA VAL A 9 15.52 4.60 -49.57
C VAL A 9 16.33 5.85 -49.28
N GLN A 10 16.95 6.41 -50.32
CA GLN A 10 17.60 7.72 -50.27
C GLN A 10 16.54 8.83 -50.12
N ARG A 11 16.73 9.72 -49.13
CA ARG A 11 15.91 10.92 -48.88
C ARG A 11 16.15 12.00 -49.96
N PRO A 12 15.13 12.75 -50.39
CA PRO A 12 15.31 14.08 -50.99
C PRO A 12 15.28 15.19 -49.92
N PRO A 13 16.03 16.29 -50.10
CA PRO A 13 16.09 17.40 -49.15
C PRO A 13 14.94 18.39 -49.42
N GLY A 14 13.82 18.22 -48.71
CA GLY A 14 12.66 19.11 -48.78
C GLY A 14 12.43 19.80 -47.43
N ARG A 15 12.88 21.06 -47.32
CA ARG A 15 12.65 21.93 -46.16
C ARG A 15 11.17 22.32 -46.09
N LEU A 16 10.41 21.69 -45.21
CA LEU A 16 9.11 22.16 -44.74
C LEU A 16 9.24 22.53 -43.25
N GLN A 17 9.28 23.82 -42.95
CA GLN A 17 9.09 24.32 -41.59
C GLN A 17 7.59 24.25 -41.28
N THR A 18 7.15 23.12 -40.75
CA THR A 18 5.85 23.03 -40.10
C THR A 18 6.04 23.47 -38.65
N VAL A 19 5.44 24.59 -38.28
CA VAL A 19 5.32 25.05 -36.89
C VAL A 19 4.55 23.98 -36.11
N ARG A 20 5.26 23.06 -35.45
CA ARG A 20 4.69 22.25 -34.38
C ARG A 20 4.43 23.20 -33.21
N LYS A 21 3.20 23.69 -33.09
CA LYS A 21 2.68 24.06 -31.76
C LYS A 21 2.89 22.82 -30.89
N GLY A 22 3.71 22.99 -29.85
CA GLY A 22 3.93 21.97 -28.83
C GLY A 22 2.61 21.63 -28.16
N VAL A 23 1.94 20.61 -28.67
CA VAL A 23 1.22 19.70 -27.78
C VAL A 23 2.31 18.81 -27.23
N GLU A 24 2.91 19.27 -26.14
CA GLU A 24 3.72 18.41 -25.29
C GLU A 24 2.83 17.24 -24.91
N SER A 25 3.19 16.08 -25.41
CA SER A 25 2.50 14.83 -25.14
C SER A 25 2.52 14.59 -23.64
N LEU A 26 1.40 14.85 -22.97
CA LEU A 26 1.06 14.31 -21.64
C LEU A 26 0.85 12.78 -21.70
N ILE A 27 1.62 12.08 -22.54
CA ILE A 27 1.53 10.63 -22.78
C ILE A 27 2.45 9.88 -21.79
N GLY A 28 3.11 10.59 -20.88
CA GLY A 28 4.12 10.03 -19.97
C GLY A 28 3.66 9.72 -18.54
N THR A 29 2.40 9.92 -18.18
CA THR A 29 1.93 9.77 -16.78
C THR A 29 0.99 8.58 -16.54
N ASP A 30 0.50 7.92 -17.58
CA ASP A 30 -0.57 6.90 -17.44
C ASP A 30 -0.05 5.48 -17.17
N TRP A 31 1.27 5.28 -17.23
CA TRP A 31 1.96 4.00 -16.99
C TRP A 31 2.62 3.87 -15.61
N ILE A 32 2.41 4.82 -14.69
CA ILE A 32 2.95 4.71 -13.33
C ILE A 32 2.08 3.71 -12.57
N HIS A 33 2.43 2.43 -12.67
CA HIS A 33 2.00 1.46 -11.66
C HIS A 33 2.51 1.97 -10.31
N HIS A 34 1.61 2.54 -9.51
CA HIS A 34 1.91 2.91 -8.14
C HIS A 34 2.46 1.67 -7.43
N LYS A 35 3.75 1.72 -7.09
CA LYS A 35 4.40 0.62 -6.37
C LYS A 35 3.68 0.43 -5.05
N PHE A 36 3.12 -0.76 -4.85
CA PHE A 36 2.57 -1.14 -3.57
C PHE A 36 3.73 -1.28 -2.57
N THR A 37 3.75 -0.41 -1.56
CA THR A 37 4.85 -0.29 -0.58
C THR A 37 4.31 -0.37 0.84
N LYS A 38 5.20 -0.61 1.80
CA LYS A 38 4.84 -0.59 3.23
C LYS A 38 4.44 0.84 3.63
N SER A 39 3.27 0.98 4.23
CA SER A 39 2.79 2.27 4.72
C SER A 39 3.65 2.78 5.88
N ARG A 40 3.91 4.09 5.88
CA ARG A 40 4.47 4.82 7.01
C ARG A 40 3.35 5.63 7.62
N ILE A 41 3.03 5.38 8.89
CA ILE A 41 1.96 6.09 9.61
C ILE A 41 2.63 7.26 10.36
N PRO A 42 2.16 8.50 10.20
CA PRO A 42 2.75 9.64 10.88
C PRO A 42 2.44 9.61 12.38
N ASP A 43 3.39 10.04 13.20
CA ASP A 43 3.28 9.97 14.67
C ASP A 43 2.11 10.77 15.23
N LYS A 44 1.66 11.81 14.51
CA LYS A 44 0.47 12.61 14.86
C LYS A 44 -0.80 11.76 14.98
N VAL A 45 -0.89 10.61 14.29
CA VAL A 45 -2.06 9.71 14.38
C VAL A 45 -2.16 9.03 15.74
N PHE A 46 -1.04 8.91 16.47
CA PHE A 46 -0.99 8.27 17.78
C PHE A 46 -1.09 9.24 18.95
N GLN A 47 -1.29 10.53 18.70
CA GLN A 47 -1.47 11.54 19.74
C GLN A 47 -2.96 11.70 20.04
N PRO A 48 -3.45 11.26 21.21
CA PRO A 48 -4.87 11.35 21.55
C PRO A 48 -5.29 12.80 21.79
N SER A 49 -6.52 13.15 21.38
CA SER A 49 -7.11 14.44 21.70
C SER A 49 -7.88 14.40 23.02
N PRO A 50 -8.10 15.52 23.71
CA PRO A 50 -8.92 15.57 24.93
C PRO A 50 -10.31 14.94 24.74
N THR A 51 -10.92 15.14 23.57
CA THR A 51 -12.24 14.57 23.22
C THR A 51 -12.22 13.04 23.11
N ASP A 52 -11.09 12.44 22.73
CA ASP A 52 -10.96 10.98 22.68
C ASP A 52 -10.94 10.36 24.08
N HIS A 53 -10.37 11.06 25.06
CA HIS A 53 -10.36 10.60 26.45
C HIS A 53 -11.76 10.54 27.06
N GLU A 54 -12.59 11.55 26.79
CA GLU A 54 -14.01 11.55 27.22
C GLU A 54 -14.82 10.43 26.55
N LYS A 55 -14.52 10.14 25.28
CA LYS A 55 -15.23 9.11 24.50
C LYS A 55 -14.84 7.68 24.88
N TYR A 56 -13.55 7.42 25.10
CA TYR A 56 -13.00 6.08 25.31
C TYR A 56 -12.67 5.78 26.79
N GLY A 57 -12.82 6.76 27.69
CA GLY A 57 -12.67 6.60 29.14
C GLY A 57 -11.24 6.33 29.60
N GLY A 58 -10.24 6.61 28.77
CA GLY A 58 -8.82 6.39 29.09
C GLY A 58 -8.21 7.61 29.80
N ASP A 59 -7.48 7.37 30.89
CA ASP A 59 -6.77 8.41 31.64
C ASP A 59 -5.31 8.58 31.13
N PRO A 60 -4.91 9.75 30.59
CA PRO A 60 -3.52 10.01 30.22
C PRO A 60 -2.55 9.90 31.40
N GLN A 61 -3.00 10.20 32.61
CA GLN A 61 -2.15 10.23 33.80
C GLN A 61 -1.80 8.81 34.26
N ASN A 62 -2.67 7.85 34.01
CA ASN A 62 -2.51 6.45 34.42
C ASN A 62 -2.71 5.50 33.23
N PRO A 63 -1.69 5.33 32.37
CA PRO A 63 -1.79 4.44 31.22
C PRO A 63 -1.87 2.98 31.67
N HIS A 64 -2.66 2.17 30.95
CA HIS A 64 -2.74 0.74 31.18
C HIS A 64 -1.43 0.04 30.80
N LYS A 65 -1.08 -1.02 31.53
CA LYS A 65 0.22 -1.72 31.37
C LYS A 65 0.20 -2.81 30.30
N LEU A 66 -0.97 -3.42 30.05
CA LEU A 66 -1.12 -4.58 29.17
C LEU A 66 -2.20 -4.33 28.14
N HIS A 67 -1.96 -4.79 26.90
CA HIS A 67 -2.94 -4.76 25.84
C HIS A 67 -3.59 -6.15 25.67
N ILE A 68 -4.92 -6.17 25.59
CA ILE A 68 -5.67 -7.36 25.14
C ILE A 68 -5.83 -7.22 23.63
N VAL A 69 -5.03 -7.97 22.87
CA VAL A 69 -5.04 -7.91 21.41
C VAL A 69 -5.72 -9.14 20.84
N THR A 70 -6.76 -8.93 20.04
CA THR A 70 -7.54 -9.99 19.39
C THR A 70 -7.59 -9.73 17.88
N ARG A 71 -7.18 -10.72 17.09
CA ARG A 71 -7.25 -10.63 15.63
C ARG A 71 -8.70 -10.81 15.15
N ILE A 72 -9.28 -9.76 14.57
CA ILE A 72 -10.65 -9.76 14.04
C ILE A 72 -10.75 -9.91 12.50
N LYS A 73 -9.62 -9.88 11.78
CA LYS A 73 -9.57 -9.99 10.30
C LYS A 73 -8.60 -11.08 9.85
N SER A 74 -8.91 -11.70 8.71
CA SER A 74 -8.07 -12.73 8.09
C SER A 74 -6.80 -12.15 7.44
N THR A 75 -5.75 -12.97 7.40
CA THR A 75 -4.49 -12.70 6.69
C THR A 75 -4.54 -13.01 5.19
N LYS A 76 -5.64 -13.60 4.71
CA LYS A 76 -5.85 -13.83 3.28
C LYS A 76 -5.86 -12.49 2.54
N ARG A 77 -5.22 -12.45 1.37
CA ARG A 77 -5.06 -11.24 0.53
C ARG A 77 -4.31 -10.07 1.21
N ARG A 78 -3.63 -10.32 2.33
CA ARG A 78 -2.73 -9.34 2.97
C ARG A 78 -1.28 -9.51 2.50
N PRO A 79 -0.47 -8.45 2.56
CA PRO A 79 0.96 -8.51 2.25
C PRO A 79 1.70 -9.47 3.16
N TYR A 80 2.84 -10.00 2.69
CA TYR A 80 3.63 -10.96 3.47
C TYR A 80 4.11 -10.36 4.81
N TRP A 81 4.48 -9.08 4.85
CA TRP A 81 4.94 -8.43 6.08
C TRP A 81 3.88 -8.35 7.18
N GLU A 82 2.59 -8.24 6.82
CA GLU A 82 1.51 -8.32 7.81
C GLU A 82 1.35 -9.74 8.36
N LYS A 83 1.54 -10.75 7.51
CA LYS A 83 1.47 -12.16 7.90
C LYS A 83 2.58 -12.52 8.88
N ASP A 84 3.78 -12.01 8.66
CA ASP A 84 4.93 -12.30 9.52
C ASP A 84 4.77 -11.65 10.90
N ILE A 85 4.27 -10.42 10.97
CA ILE A 85 3.93 -9.77 12.26
C ILE A 85 2.87 -10.59 13.02
N ILE A 86 1.85 -11.09 12.32
CA ILE A 86 0.79 -11.90 12.93
C ILE A 86 1.33 -13.24 13.47
N LYS A 87 2.31 -13.84 12.79
CA LYS A 87 3.01 -15.03 13.30
C LYS A 87 3.85 -14.70 14.53
N MET A 88 4.61 -13.61 14.50
CA MET A 88 5.44 -13.16 15.63
C MET A 88 4.60 -12.86 16.88
N LEU A 89 3.41 -12.28 16.71
CA LEU A 89 2.49 -11.98 17.80
C LEU A 89 1.64 -13.20 18.25
N GLY A 90 1.82 -14.37 17.64
CA GLY A 90 1.10 -15.60 18.02
C GLY A 90 -0.38 -15.65 17.60
N PHE A 91 -0.87 -14.69 16.80
CA PHE A 91 -2.28 -14.64 16.36
C PHE A 91 -2.54 -15.53 15.14
N VAL A 92 -2.15 -16.81 15.19
CA VAL A 92 -2.21 -17.71 14.02
C VAL A 92 -3.66 -18.13 13.70
N ALA A 93 -4.50 -18.39 14.71
CA ALA A 93 -5.91 -18.78 14.57
C ALA A 93 -6.87 -17.61 14.89
N ILE A 94 -8.02 -17.51 14.19
CA ILE A 94 -8.97 -16.38 14.35
C ILE A 94 -9.83 -16.58 15.62
N THR A 95 -9.82 -17.77 16.22
CA THR A 95 -10.79 -18.14 17.26
C THR A 95 -10.19 -19.15 18.24
N TRP A 96 -9.77 -18.71 19.43
CA TRP A 96 -9.56 -19.60 20.58
C TRP A 96 -10.05 -19.03 21.92
N PHE A 97 -10.51 -17.77 22.00
CA PHE A 97 -11.02 -17.24 23.27
C PHE A 97 -12.49 -17.60 23.56
N ASN A 98 -13.32 -17.80 22.52
CA ASN A 98 -14.74 -18.16 22.72
C ASN A 98 -14.96 -19.58 23.25
N TYR A 99 -13.97 -20.48 23.19
CA TYR A 99 -14.13 -21.86 23.67
C TYR A 99 -13.77 -22.03 25.16
N LEU A 100 -12.90 -21.18 25.73
CA LEU A 100 -12.50 -21.32 27.14
C LEU A 100 -13.44 -20.62 28.13
N SER A 101 -14.16 -19.58 27.71
CA SER A 101 -15.05 -18.83 28.62
C SER A 101 -16.48 -19.37 28.71
N PHE A 102 -16.84 -20.36 27.89
CA PHE A 102 -18.17 -21.01 27.92
C PHE A 102 -18.17 -22.37 28.65
N SER A 103 -17.03 -22.77 29.24
CA SER A 103 -16.86 -24.07 29.90
C SER A 103 -16.45 -23.97 31.37
N SER A 104 -16.68 -22.83 32.04
CA SER A 104 -16.53 -22.69 33.50
C SER A 104 -17.84 -22.29 34.17
#